data_AF-A0A2N7VWH0-F1
#
_entry.id   AF-A0A2N7VWH0-F1
#
_cell.length_a   1.000
_cell.length_b   1.000
_cell.length_c   1.000
_cell.angle_alpha   90.00
_cell.angle_beta   90.00
_cell.angle_gamma   90.00
#
_symmetry.space_group_name_H-M   'P 1'
#
loop_
_entity.id
_entity.type
_entity.pdbx_description
1 polymer ?
#
loop_
_entity_poly.entity_id
_entity_poly.type
_entity_poly.pdbx_seq_one_letter_code
_entity_poly.pdbx_strand_id
1 'polypeptide(L)'
;MLATLQALGVMTSLSRPGVSNDNPFSESLFKTLKYRPAYLLQPFDTPFAARTWVTELVRWYNHEHRHSAIHFVTPAQRHANLDQDILVRRAALYESARQRHPLRW
;
A
#
# COMPACT_ATOMS: atom_id res chain seq x y z
N MET A 1 20.56 11.08 14.10
CA MET A 1 19.75 10.87 12.88
C MET A 1 20.05 11.91 11.81
N LEU A 2 19.97 13.22 12.09
CA LEU A 2 20.29 14.29 11.12
C LEU A 2 21.70 14.16 10.52
N ALA A 3 22.72 13.94 11.36
CA ALA A 3 24.10 13.75 10.91
C ALA A 3 24.26 12.57 9.92
N THR A 4 23.51 11.49 10.12
CA THR A 4 23.49 10.33 9.22
C THR A 4 22.83 10.67 7.88
N LEU A 5 21.70 11.40 7.89
CA LEU A 5 21.01 11.80 6.67
C LEU A 5 21.88 12.75 5.84
N GLN A 6 22.55 13.71 6.49
CA GLN A 6 23.51 14.61 5.85
C GLN A 6 24.70 13.85 5.25
N ALA A 7 25.27 12.89 5.99
CA ALA A 7 26.36 12.06 5.49
C ALA A 7 25.97 11.21 4.27
N LEU A 8 24.69 10.82 4.18
CA LEU A 8 24.13 10.09 3.04
C LEU A 8 23.62 11.00 1.92
N GLY A 9 23.75 12.33 2.04
CA GLY A 9 23.24 13.28 1.06
C GLY A 9 21.70 13.34 0.98
N VAL A 10 20.99 12.85 2.00
CA VAL A 10 19.52 12.85 2.04
C VAL A 10 19.02 14.15 2.64
N MET A 11 18.29 14.93 1.83
CA MET A 11 17.65 16.16 2.29
C MET A 11 16.47 15.86 3.22
N THR A 12 16.46 16.49 4.39
CA THR A 12 15.36 16.38 5.35
C THR A 12 14.23 17.35 5.00
N SER A 13 13.02 16.83 4.86
CA SER A 13 11.78 17.62 4.84
C SER A 13 10.92 17.20 6.03
N LEU A 14 10.39 18.18 6.76
CA LEU A 14 9.58 17.97 7.96
C LEU A 14 8.18 18.55 7.74
N SER A 15 7.17 17.88 8.29
CA SER A 15 5.82 18.41 8.37
C SER A 15 5.80 19.73 9.15
N ARG A 16 4.86 20.61 8.80
CA ARG A 16 4.66 21.86 9.52
C ARG A 16 4.28 21.59 10.98
N PRO A 17 4.80 22.37 11.94
CA PRO A 17 4.43 22.23 13.35
C PRO A 17 2.91 22.30 13.53
N GLY A 18 2.35 21.33 14.25
CA GLY A 18 0.91 21.28 14.54
C GLY A 18 0.00 20.81 13.39
N VAL A 19 0.56 20.40 12.25
CA VAL A 19 -0.22 19.97 11.08
C VAL A 19 -0.05 18.47 10.86
N SER A 20 -1.00 17.67 11.35
CA SER A 20 -0.92 16.21 11.27
C SER A 20 -1.06 15.66 9.85
N ASN A 21 -1.85 16.34 9.02
CA ASN A 21 -2.22 15.88 7.67
C ASN A 21 -1.24 16.28 6.55
N ASP A 22 -0.04 16.74 6.90
CA ASP A 22 0.98 17.13 5.93
C ASP A 22 1.60 15.93 5.18
N ASN A 23 1.32 14.69 5.60
CA ASN A 23 1.79 13.47 4.94
C ASN A 23 0.62 12.49 4.67
N PRO A 24 -0.27 12.82 3.73
CA PRO A 24 -1.46 12.01 3.46
C PRO A 24 -1.13 10.58 3.01
N PHE A 25 0.04 10.36 2.40
CA PHE A 25 0.49 9.03 1.99
C PHE A 25 0.75 8.12 3.21
N SER A 26 1.49 8.64 4.20
CA SER A 26 1.76 7.86 5.42
C SER A 26 0.51 7.68 6.26
N GLU A 27 -0.37 8.67 6.34
CA GLU A 27 -1.67 8.53 7.01
C GLU A 27 -2.54 7.45 6.37
N SER A 28 -2.58 7.40 5.04
CA SER A 28 -3.30 6.36 4.29
C SER A 28 -2.75 4.96 4.59
N LEU A 29 -1.42 4.81 4.67
CA LEU A 29 -0.78 3.55 5.08
C LEU A 29 -1.23 3.13 6.49
N PHE A 30 -1.21 4.05 7.47
CA PHE A 30 -1.63 3.75 8.83
C PHE A 30 -3.12 3.42 8.93
N LYS A 31 -3.97 4.06 8.11
CA LYS A 31 -5.37 3.69 8.00
C LYS A 31 -5.50 2.26 7.48
N THR A 32 -4.85 1.90 6.37
CA THR A 32 -4.90 0.53 5.83
C THR A 32 -4.42 -0.51 6.84
N LEU A 33 -3.37 -0.19 7.60
CA LEU A 33 -2.89 -1.03 8.70
C LEU A 33 -3.98 -1.29 9.75
N LYS A 34 -4.69 -0.25 10.20
CA LYS A 34 -5.68 -0.35 11.29
C LYS A 34 -6.99 -1.01 10.87
N TYR A 35 -7.37 -0.89 9.61
CA TYR A 35 -8.67 -1.38 9.10
C TYR A 35 -8.59 -2.76 8.44
N ARG A 36 -7.41 -3.41 8.38
CA ARG A 36 -7.30 -4.78 7.87
C ARG A 36 -7.89 -5.80 8.86
N PRO A 37 -8.44 -6.93 8.39
CA PRO A 37 -8.99 -7.96 9.28
C PRO A 37 -8.01 -8.55 10.31
N ALA A 38 -6.72 -8.59 9.98
CA ALA A 38 -5.67 -9.12 10.86
C ALA A 38 -5.04 -8.06 11.79
N TYR A 39 -5.70 -6.91 11.98
CA TYR A 39 -5.29 -5.93 12.99
C TYR A 39 -5.48 -6.49 14.39
N LEU A 40 -4.47 -6.37 15.24
CA LEU A 40 -4.51 -6.89 16.60
C LEU A 40 -5.14 -5.86 17.54
N LEU A 41 -6.08 -6.31 18.37
CA LEU A 41 -6.72 -5.50 19.41
C LEU A 41 -5.91 -5.49 20.71
N GLN A 42 -5.09 -6.51 20.92
CA GLN A 42 -4.24 -6.66 22.10
C GLN A 42 -2.81 -6.17 21.81
N PRO A 43 -2.10 -5.62 22.81
CA PRO A 43 -0.70 -5.24 22.67
C PRO A 43 0.18 -6.47 22.38
N PHE A 44 1.37 -6.22 21.83
CA PHE A 44 2.38 -7.27 21.65
C PHE A 44 3.10 -7.54 22.97
N ASP A 45 3.27 -8.82 23.31
CA ASP A 45 4.00 -9.23 24.51
C ASP A 45 5.52 -8.98 24.40
N THR A 46 6.05 -8.96 23.17
CA THR A 46 7.48 -8.78 22.94
C THR A 46 7.76 -7.89 21.71
N PRO A 47 8.89 -7.18 21.68
CA PRO A 47 9.34 -6.47 20.49
C PRO A 47 9.53 -7.38 19.27
N PHE A 48 9.88 -8.66 19.49
CA PHE A 48 10.02 -9.63 18.42
C PHE A 48 8.67 -9.94 17.75
N ALA A 49 7.62 -10.18 18.55
CA ALA A 49 6.28 -10.38 18.04
C ALA A 49 5.79 -9.19 17.20
N ALA A 50 6.06 -7.96 17.67
CA ALA A 50 5.73 -6.75 16.92
C ALA A 50 6.46 -6.69 15.56
N ARG A 51 7.78 -6.99 15.53
CA ARG A 51 8.57 -7.00 14.29
C ARG A 51 8.09 -8.05 13.29
N THR A 52 7.78 -9.25 13.77
CA THR A 52 7.24 -10.32 12.93
C THR A 52 5.91 -9.92 12.32
N TRP A 53 4.99 -9.38 13.12
CA TRP A 53 3.68 -8.93 12.64
C TRP A 53 3.81 -7.78 11.62
N VAL A 54 4.69 -6.81 11.86
CA VAL A 54 4.95 -5.72 10.90
C VAL A 54 5.57 -6.25 9.61
N THR A 55 6.43 -7.26 9.67
CA THR A 55 7.02 -7.88 8.47
C THR A 55 5.95 -8.53 7.59
N GLU A 56 5.02 -9.28 8.21
CA GLU A 56 3.89 -9.87 7.50
C GLU A 56 2.93 -8.80 6.96
N LEU A 57 2.72 -7.71 7.70
CA LEU A 57 1.95 -6.56 7.20
C LEU A 57 2.58 -5.98 5.92
N VAL A 58 3.90 -5.75 5.91
CA VAL A 58 4.62 -5.17 4.76
C VAL A 58 4.54 -6.11 3.56
N ARG A 59 4.72 -7.42 3.78
CA ARG A 59 4.58 -8.43 2.73
C ARG A 59 3.17 -8.40 2.12
N TRP A 60 2.15 -8.47 2.95
CA TRP A 60 0.75 -8.43 2.52
C TRP A 60 0.43 -7.12 1.77
N TYR A 61 0.83 -5.97 2.30
CA TYR A 61 0.57 -4.66 1.70
C TYR A 61 1.15 -4.55 0.29
N ASN A 62 2.37 -5.05 0.10
CA ASN A 62 3.11 -4.93 -1.15
C ASN A 62 2.76 -6.01 -2.19
N HIS A 63 2.40 -7.22 -1.77
CA HIS A 63 2.28 -8.37 -2.68
C HIS A 63 0.87 -8.96 -2.80
N GLU A 64 -0.05 -8.60 -1.90
CA GLU A 64 -1.40 -9.19 -1.87
C GLU A 64 -2.50 -8.13 -1.91
N HIS A 65 -2.34 -7.05 -1.13
CA HIS A 65 -3.33 -5.99 -1.06
C HIS A 65 -3.36 -5.18 -2.36
N ARG A 66 -4.54 -5.10 -2.97
CA ARG A 66 -4.79 -4.34 -4.20
C ARG A 66 -5.34 -2.97 -3.86
N HIS A 67 -4.74 -1.93 -4.44
CA HIS A 67 -5.04 -0.55 -4.07
C HIS A 67 -5.84 0.14 -5.17
N SER A 68 -6.97 0.75 -4.81
CA SER A 68 -7.85 1.43 -5.78
C SER A 68 -7.14 2.58 -6.51
N ALA A 69 -6.28 3.34 -5.81
CA ALA A 69 -5.52 4.45 -6.37
C ALA A 69 -4.57 4.05 -7.52
N ILE A 70 -4.23 2.76 -7.62
CA ILE A 70 -3.41 2.21 -8.71
C ILE A 70 -4.19 1.14 -9.49
N HIS A 71 -5.51 1.32 -9.64
CA HIS A 71 -6.38 0.43 -10.40
C HIS A 71 -6.34 -1.03 -9.92
N PHE A 72 -6.34 -1.25 -8.61
CA PHE A 72 -6.39 -2.59 -8.01
C PHE A 72 -5.28 -3.53 -8.50
N VAL A 73 -4.07 -3.02 -8.70
CA VAL A 73 -2.85 -3.86 -8.69
C VAL A 73 -2.16 -3.75 -7.33
N THR A 74 -1.20 -4.64 -7.09
CA THR A 74 -0.37 -4.58 -5.88
C THR A 74 0.77 -3.55 -6.07
N PRO A 75 1.29 -2.95 -4.99
CA PRO A 75 2.41 -2.02 -5.08
C PRO A 75 3.64 -2.66 -5.74
N ALA A 76 3.94 -3.93 -5.43
CA ALA A 76 5.05 -4.64 -6.05
C ALA A 76 4.88 -4.80 -7.57
N GLN A 77 3.66 -5.12 -8.05
CA GLN A 77 3.38 -5.20 -9.48
C GLN A 77 3.60 -3.87 -10.19
N ARG A 78 3.10 -2.77 -9.59
CA ARG A 78 3.30 -1.42 -10.13
C ARG A 78 4.78 -1.04 -10.13
N HIS A 79 5.50 -1.32 -9.04
CA HIS A 79 6.92 -1.01 -8.92
C HIS A 79 7.77 -1.76 -9.96
N ALA A 80 7.41 -3.00 -10.27
CA ALA A 80 8.04 -3.81 -11.30
C ALA A 80 7.55 -3.50 -12.74
N ASN A 81 6.71 -2.47 -12.94
CA ASN A 81 6.08 -2.12 -14.21
C ASN A 81 5.26 -3.24 -14.87
N LEU A 82 4.79 -4.23 -14.09
CA LEU A 82 3.96 -5.34 -14.55
C LEU A 82 2.48 -4.97 -14.66
N ASP A 83 2.11 -3.80 -14.13
CA ASP A 83 0.74 -3.32 -14.06
C ASP A 83 0.14 -3.10 -15.45
N GLN A 84 0.92 -2.65 -16.43
CA GLN A 84 0.44 -2.38 -17.79
C GLN A 84 -0.20 -3.62 -18.42
N ASP A 85 0.54 -4.73 -18.47
CA ASP A 85 0.04 -5.99 -19.03
C ASP A 85 -1.14 -6.57 -18.25
N ILE A 86 -1.15 -6.37 -16.93
CA ILE A 86 -2.28 -6.78 -16.09
C ILE A 86 -3.54 -5.99 -16.45
N LEU A 87 -3.42 -4.67 -16.62
CA LEU A 87 -4.55 -3.80 -16.92
C LEU A 87 -5.09 -4.02 -18.33
N VAL A 88 -4.23 -4.22 -19.33
CA VAL A 88 -4.63 -4.57 -20.70
C VAL A 88 -5.44 -5.86 -20.72
N ARG A 89 -4.93 -6.93 -20.09
CA ARG A 89 -5.66 -8.21 -20.01
C ARG A 89 -7.01 -8.07 -19.30
N ARG A 90 -7.06 -7.26 -18.24
CA ARG A 90 -8.30 -7.01 -17.50
C ARG A 90 -9.33 -6.26 -18.33
N ALA A 91 -8.92 -5.26 -19.10
CA ALA A 91 -9.82 -4.52 -20.00
C ALA A 91 -10.45 -5.45 -21.04
N ALA A 92 -9.64 -6.30 -21.68
CA ALA A 92 -10.13 -7.31 -22.63
C ALA A 92 -11.12 -8.29 -21.98
N LEU A 93 -10.83 -8.74 -20.75
CA LEU A 93 -11.74 -9.60 -20.00
C LEU A 93 -13.07 -8.90 -19.73
N TYR A 94 -13.05 -7.64 -19.28
CA TYR A 94 -14.27 -6.88 -19.02
C TYR A 94 -15.09 -6.62 -20.29
N GLU A 95 -14.45 -6.35 -21.42
CA GLU A 95 -15.15 -6.18 -22.69
C GLU A 95 -15.79 -7.49 -23.18
N SER A 96 -15.08 -8.61 -23.07
CA SER A 96 -15.64 -9.92 -23.41
C SER A 96 -16.79 -10.34 -22.50
N ALA A 97 -16.72 -9.97 -21.21
CA ALA A 97 -17.84 -10.10 -20.32
C ALA A 97 -18.97 -9.21 -20.83
N ARG A 98 -18.68 -7.94 -21.14
CA ARG A 98 -19.65 -6.92 -21.57
C ARG A 98 -20.57 -7.41 -22.68
N GLN A 99 -19.96 -8.00 -23.68
CA GLN A 99 -20.62 -8.56 -24.84
C GLN A 99 -21.49 -9.79 -24.52
N ARG A 100 -21.10 -10.62 -23.54
CA ARG A 100 -21.85 -11.83 -23.15
C ARG A 100 -23.12 -11.54 -22.36
N HIS A 101 -23.14 -10.48 -21.55
CA HIS A 101 -24.31 -10.13 -20.72
C HIS A 101 -24.66 -8.64 -20.76
N PRO A 102 -25.02 -8.06 -21.92
CA PRO A 102 -25.15 -6.61 -22.08
C PRO A 102 -26.08 -5.92 -21.09
N LEU A 103 -27.08 -6.62 -20.56
CA LEU A 103 -28.06 -6.09 -19.59
C LEU A 103 -27.53 -5.93 -18.15
N ARG A 104 -26.29 -6.37 -17.86
CA ARG A 104 -25.66 -6.26 -16.52
C ARG A 104 -24.72 -5.05 -16.38
N TRP A 105 -24.46 -4.35 -17.48
CA TRP A 105 -23.65 -3.14 -17.51
C TRP A 105 -24.53 -1.93 -17.79
#